data_AF-H0UJ72-F1
#
_entry.id   AF-H0UJ72-F1
#
_cell.length_a   1.000
_cell.length_b   1.000
_cell.length_c   1.000
_cell.angle_alpha   90.00
_cell.angle_beta   90.00
_cell.angle_gamma   90.00
#
_symmetry.space_group_name_H-M   'P 1'
#
loop_
_entity.id
_entity.type
_entity.pdbx_description
1 polymer ?
#
loop_
_entity_poly.entity_id
_entity_poly.type
_entity_poly.pdbx_seq_one_letter_code
_entity_poly.pdbx_strand_id
1 'polypeptide(L)'
;MGILPNPSVLFLLATAVVCVLFQRLLRARLKKDQYFYMRDLSLAGALVLLGLWSGRPTIALLVAASLLSLYIGLADQVKPWKLWSWCVPLPGLFFALWGARISFFSLTGSSYYYLNSFKSVALTTCWMSLFPLLFKKLDQIPGLAGHLLSVSLCLMSFVTALSSQDLSDAFLVCLGSLLLVAAYWSRLGHHYRQLDSALCFMWGTLVAGISILGVSKGIAITSLIVIPLGFYALPLVEFSLGVMNKAFTSRRTSTVPYLYGKMLERGVDHPSAVRLVTTICFLLGGTVTFFQVVPHGAAMRIFVVAITAALGALVWTLWGGRQRKVRRELWGVRLDGISMNYALSKALAWLKHPQGACLVVTLNALGINETRSDPEFRRIANGAELVLPDGSGLVMVMRMLQMAVVERIAGIDFAARLCRLAAVEKFPVFLYGGLPGRAQEAAQNLQKLNPGLIIAGTQDGYHDKSEDSRIAKEIAQSGARILFVGLGQPKQEKWIHAHRADLQGILSVGVGGSLDVFAERLKRAPAIYQKLGLEWLYRLIQEPGRFKKDIELASFVFWAFVEKIGLPVPRKPDEGDTP
;
A
#
# COMPACT_ATOMS: atom_id res chain seq x y z
N MET A 1 32.55 -37.67 3.02
CA MET A 1 33.24 -36.49 3.59
C MET A 1 32.19 -35.45 3.96
N GLY A 2 32.29 -34.90 5.17
CA GLY A 2 31.18 -34.38 5.98
C GLY A 2 30.29 -33.29 5.36
N ILE A 3 28.99 -33.45 5.59
CA ILE A 3 27.92 -32.47 5.35
C ILE A 3 27.97 -31.42 6.49
N LEU A 4 29.11 -30.73 6.63
CA LEU A 4 29.17 -29.55 7.47
C LEU A 4 28.85 -28.33 6.58
N PRO A 5 27.84 -27.52 6.92
CA PRO A 5 27.54 -26.32 6.17
C PRO A 5 28.77 -25.39 6.15
N ASN A 6 29.05 -24.80 4.99
CA ASN A 6 30.15 -23.85 4.80
C ASN A 6 30.17 -22.82 5.95
N PRO A 7 31.33 -22.55 6.59
CA PRO A 7 31.42 -21.66 7.74
C PRO A 7 30.82 -20.27 7.49
N SER A 8 30.86 -19.78 6.25
CA SER A 8 30.22 -18.52 5.86
C SER A 8 28.69 -18.58 5.91
N VAL A 9 28.08 -19.73 5.59
CA VAL A 9 26.61 -19.94 5.66
C VAL A 9 26.16 -20.06 7.11
N LEU A 10 26.95 -20.75 7.96
CA LEU A 10 26.69 -20.81 9.40
C LEU A 10 26.73 -19.42 10.05
N PHE A 11 27.73 -18.61 9.70
CA PHE A 11 27.86 -17.23 10.17
C PHE A 11 26.65 -16.37 9.75
N LEU A 12 26.19 -16.51 8.50
CA LEU A 12 25.00 -15.83 8.00
C LEU A 12 23.73 -16.21 8.78
N LEU A 13 23.52 -17.50 9.03
CA LEU A 13 22.39 -18.00 9.82
C LEU A 13 22.45 -17.49 11.27
N ALA A 14 23.62 -17.53 11.90
CA ALA A 14 23.84 -17.01 13.24
C ALA A 14 23.54 -15.49 13.30
N THR A 15 24.02 -14.72 12.33
CA THR A 15 23.76 -13.28 12.23
C THR A 15 22.26 -12.99 12.09
N ALA A 16 21.55 -13.74 11.26
CA ALA A 16 20.11 -13.61 11.09
C ALA A 16 19.35 -13.94 12.39
N VAL A 17 19.72 -15.01 13.09
CA VAL A 17 19.13 -15.38 14.39
C VAL A 17 19.37 -14.29 15.44
N VAL A 18 20.60 -13.78 15.55
CA VAL A 18 20.94 -12.67 16.45
C VAL A 18 20.11 -11.44 16.13
N CYS A 19 19.93 -11.09 14.85
CA CYS A 19 19.07 -9.98 14.43
C CYS A 19 17.61 -10.18 14.88
N VAL A 20 17.05 -11.38 14.71
CA VAL A 20 15.67 -11.69 15.14
C VAL A 20 15.52 -11.58 16.65
N LEU A 21 16.48 -12.12 17.42
CA LEU A 21 16.47 -12.04 18.88
C LEU A 21 16.60 -10.59 19.36
N PHE A 22 17.53 -9.84 18.77
CA PHE A 22 17.75 -8.43 19.08
C PHE A 22 16.50 -7.58 18.81
N GLN A 23 15.84 -7.78 17.66
CA GLN A 23 14.57 -7.13 17.35
C GLN A 23 13.46 -7.46 18.35
N ARG A 24 13.31 -8.74 18.73
CA ARG A 24 12.29 -9.16 19.70
C ARG A 24 12.49 -8.48 21.05
N LEU A 25 13.74 -8.37 21.51
CA LEU A 25 14.07 -7.71 22.77
C LEU A 25 13.79 -6.20 22.71
N LEU A 26 14.21 -5.54 21.64
CA LEU A 26 14.05 -4.09 21.48
C LEU A 26 12.59 -3.66 21.25
N ARG A 27 11.81 -4.48 20.55
CA ARG A 27 10.38 -4.20 20.29
C ARG A 27 9.58 -4.01 21.58
N ALA A 28 9.97 -4.68 22.67
CA ALA A 28 9.32 -4.56 23.96
C ALA A 28 9.70 -3.27 24.73
N ARG A 29 10.81 -2.62 24.37
CA ARG A 29 11.40 -1.51 25.15
C ARG A 29 11.39 -0.16 24.43
N LEU A 30 11.37 -0.14 23.10
CA LEU A 30 11.48 1.09 22.30
C LEU A 30 10.11 1.60 21.84
N LYS A 31 9.99 2.94 21.74
CA LYS A 31 8.88 3.58 21.02
C LYS A 31 8.91 3.17 19.54
N LYS A 32 7.76 3.20 18.87
CA LYS A 32 7.61 2.66 17.51
C LYS A 32 8.59 3.27 16.50
N ASP A 33 8.80 4.58 16.53
CA ASP A 33 9.71 5.28 15.60
C ASP A 33 11.18 4.95 15.88
N GLN A 34 11.55 4.90 17.16
CA GLN A 34 12.89 4.50 17.59
C GLN A 34 13.18 3.05 17.22
N TYR A 35 12.18 2.16 17.37
CA TYR A 35 12.30 0.77 16.96
C TYR A 35 12.56 0.64 15.46
N PHE A 36 11.88 1.43 14.62
CA PHE A 36 12.10 1.36 13.17
C PHE A 36 13.46 1.89 12.75
N TYR A 37 13.89 3.01 13.31
CA TYR A 37 15.23 3.53 13.05
C TYR A 37 16.32 2.54 13.50
N MET A 38 16.16 1.95 14.70
CA MET A 38 17.06 0.92 15.21
C MET A 38 17.07 -0.35 14.37
N ARG A 39 15.91 -0.77 13.87
CA ARG A 39 15.79 -1.90 12.96
C ARG A 39 16.57 -1.64 11.67
N ASP A 40 16.44 -0.46 11.09
CA ASP A 40 17.10 -0.14 9.82
C ASP A 40 18.62 -0.04 10.02
N LEU A 41 19.05 0.50 11.17
CA LEU A 41 20.46 0.50 11.58
C LEU A 41 21.00 -0.91 11.82
N SER A 42 20.25 -1.80 12.48
CA SER A 42 20.68 -3.17 12.72
C SER A 42 20.74 -3.98 11.43
N LEU A 43 19.87 -3.70 10.47
CA LEU A 43 19.93 -4.29 9.12
C LEU A 43 21.20 -3.84 8.37
N ALA A 44 21.50 -2.53 8.38
CA ALA A 44 22.73 -1.99 7.80
C ALA A 44 23.99 -2.58 8.49
N GLY A 45 23.97 -2.69 9.82
CA GLY A 45 25.04 -3.31 10.60
C GLY A 45 25.25 -4.78 10.25
N ALA A 46 24.19 -5.55 10.05
CA ALA A 46 24.29 -6.95 9.62
C ALA A 46 24.88 -7.09 8.21
N LEU A 47 24.57 -6.17 7.29
CA LEU A 47 25.21 -6.11 5.97
C LEU A 47 26.70 -5.75 6.06
N VAL A 48 27.09 -4.84 6.94
CA VAL A 48 28.52 -4.52 7.21
C VAL A 48 29.26 -5.76 7.70
N LEU A 49 28.69 -6.48 8.66
CA LEU A 49 29.28 -7.72 9.18
C LEU A 49 29.45 -8.78 8.09
N LEU A 50 28.48 -8.91 7.18
CA LEU A 50 28.61 -9.77 6.01
C LEU A 50 29.79 -9.34 5.12
N GLY A 51 29.92 -8.03 4.85
CA GLY A 51 31.04 -7.47 4.10
C GLY A 51 32.40 -7.81 4.70
N LEU A 52 32.56 -7.56 6.00
CA LEU A 52 33.80 -7.80 6.73
C LEU A 52 34.14 -9.29 6.86
N TRP A 53 33.17 -10.11 7.26
CA TRP A 53 33.38 -11.55 7.48
C TRP A 53 33.68 -12.30 6.17
N SER A 54 33.14 -11.83 5.05
CA SER A 54 33.38 -12.49 3.77
C SER A 54 34.86 -12.57 3.40
N GLY A 55 35.69 -11.62 3.87
CA GLY A 55 37.10 -11.50 3.50
C GLY A 55 37.33 -11.17 2.02
N ARG A 56 36.27 -10.84 1.27
CA ARG A 56 36.31 -10.64 -0.18
C ARG A 56 36.14 -9.16 -0.54
N PRO A 57 37.09 -8.55 -1.27
CA PRO A 57 37.06 -7.11 -1.55
C PRO A 57 35.85 -6.73 -2.41
N THR A 58 35.41 -7.60 -3.32
CA THR A 58 34.23 -7.40 -4.17
C THR A 58 32.95 -7.24 -3.36
N ILE A 59 32.75 -8.08 -2.34
CA ILE A 59 31.60 -8.02 -1.44
C ILE A 59 31.68 -6.78 -0.56
N ALA A 60 32.85 -6.50 0.02
CA ALA A 60 33.07 -5.33 0.86
C ALA A 60 32.76 -4.01 0.12
N LEU A 61 33.22 -3.89 -1.13
CA LEU A 61 32.95 -2.72 -1.98
C LEU A 61 31.47 -2.60 -2.36
N LEU A 62 30.79 -3.72 -2.60
CA LEU A 62 29.35 -3.73 -2.87
C LEU A 62 28.56 -3.27 -1.64
N VAL A 63 28.89 -3.80 -0.47
CA VAL A 63 28.28 -3.38 0.80
C VAL A 63 28.54 -1.89 1.03
N ALA A 64 29.76 -1.40 0.85
CA ALA A 64 30.09 0.01 0.95
C ALA A 64 29.26 0.89 -0.01
N ALA A 65 29.12 0.49 -1.27
CA ALA A 65 28.27 1.19 -2.23
C ALA A 65 26.78 1.22 -1.79
N SER A 66 26.26 0.10 -1.26
CA SER A 66 24.89 0.04 -0.75
C SER A 66 24.65 0.96 0.44
N LEU A 67 25.65 1.13 1.32
CA LEU A 67 25.60 2.05 2.46
C LEU A 67 25.69 3.51 2.04
N LEU A 68 26.55 3.85 1.07
CA LEU A 68 26.59 5.19 0.47
C LEU A 68 25.21 5.56 -0.12
N SER A 69 24.57 4.61 -0.79
CA SER A 69 23.23 4.78 -1.32
C SER A 69 22.18 4.93 -0.22
N LEU A 70 22.29 4.18 0.89
CA LEU A 70 21.44 4.33 2.07
C LEU A 70 21.50 5.74 2.64
N TYR A 71 22.69 6.34 2.74
CA TYR A 71 22.84 7.72 3.23
C TYR A 71 22.17 8.74 2.30
N ILE A 72 22.28 8.56 0.98
CA ILE A 72 21.56 9.40 0.01
C ILE A 72 20.05 9.26 0.21
N GLY A 73 19.55 8.03 0.39
CA GLY A 73 18.14 7.77 0.65
C GLY A 73 17.64 8.37 1.98
N LEU A 74 18.45 8.32 3.04
CA LEU A 74 18.15 9.01 4.32
C LEU A 74 18.05 10.52 4.13
N ALA A 75 18.99 11.11 3.40
CA ALA A 75 19.02 12.54 3.18
C ALA A 75 17.85 13.04 2.32
N ASP A 76 17.45 12.25 1.33
CA ASP A 76 16.24 12.44 0.53
C ASP A 76 14.95 12.32 1.36
N GLN A 77 14.92 11.43 2.37
CA GLN A 77 13.79 11.29 3.29
C GLN A 77 13.63 12.50 4.23
N VAL A 78 14.74 13.08 4.71
CA VAL A 78 14.72 14.23 5.63
C VAL A 78 14.35 15.53 4.90
N LYS A 79 14.93 15.77 3.72
CA LYS A 79 14.66 16.97 2.93
C LYS A 79 14.62 16.62 1.44
N PRO A 80 13.43 16.46 0.83
CA PRO A 80 13.29 16.13 -0.59
C PRO A 80 13.69 17.32 -1.45
N TRP A 81 14.99 17.44 -1.72
CA TRP A 81 15.58 18.50 -2.54
C TRP A 81 16.01 17.96 -3.90
N LYS A 82 15.80 18.75 -4.96
CA LYS A 82 16.15 18.42 -6.36
C LYS A 82 17.64 18.09 -6.56
N LEU A 83 18.51 18.48 -5.61
CA LEU A 83 19.94 18.20 -5.65
C LEU A 83 20.29 16.73 -5.34
N TRP A 84 19.50 16.02 -4.51
CA TRP A 84 19.80 14.61 -4.17
C TRP A 84 19.79 13.69 -5.40
N SER A 85 19.01 14.02 -6.42
CA SER A 85 18.98 13.31 -7.70
C SER A 85 20.36 13.26 -8.39
N TRP A 86 21.22 14.27 -8.18
CA TRP A 86 22.58 14.30 -8.73
C TRP A 86 23.56 13.44 -7.93
N CYS A 87 23.24 13.10 -6.68
CA CYS A 87 24.08 12.24 -5.85
C CYS A 87 23.83 10.76 -6.11
N VAL A 88 22.66 10.38 -6.65
CA VAL A 88 22.27 8.98 -6.91
C VAL A 88 23.30 8.18 -7.72
N PRO A 89 24.01 8.75 -8.71
CA PRO A 89 25.04 8.02 -9.44
C PRO A 89 26.34 7.77 -8.67
N LEU A 90 26.61 8.49 -7.57
CA LEU A 90 27.89 8.42 -6.86
C LEU A 90 28.23 7.02 -6.31
N PRO A 91 27.31 6.28 -5.67
CA PRO A 91 27.60 4.92 -5.21
C PRO A 91 27.90 3.96 -6.37
N GLY A 92 27.20 4.14 -7.49
CA GLY A 92 27.44 3.37 -8.71
C GLY A 92 28.79 3.66 -9.33
N LEU A 93 29.19 4.94 -9.37
CA LEU A 93 30.50 5.38 -9.85
C LEU A 93 31.62 4.84 -8.93
N PHE A 94 31.44 4.91 -7.62
CA PHE A 94 32.36 4.32 -6.65
C PHE A 94 32.55 2.81 -6.91
N PHE A 95 31.46 2.05 -7.00
CA PHE A 95 31.57 0.62 -7.27
C PHE A 95 32.17 0.34 -8.67
N ALA A 96 31.84 1.17 -9.66
CA ALA A 96 32.42 1.04 -11.00
C ALA A 96 33.91 1.37 -11.06
N LEU A 97 34.45 2.21 -10.17
CA LEU A 97 35.87 2.56 -10.16
C LEU A 97 36.72 1.51 -9.41
N TRP A 98 36.24 1.01 -8.28
CA TRP A 98 37.03 0.11 -7.43
C TRP A 98 36.54 -1.34 -7.39
N GLY A 99 35.29 -1.58 -7.75
CA GLY A 99 34.63 -2.89 -7.70
C GLY A 99 34.49 -3.57 -9.06
N ALA A 100 33.51 -4.46 -9.15
CA ALA A 100 33.21 -5.19 -10.37
C ALA A 100 32.53 -4.29 -11.41
N ARG A 101 32.86 -4.50 -12.68
CA ARG A 101 32.35 -3.69 -13.80
C ARG A 101 31.74 -4.58 -14.87
N ILE A 102 30.79 -4.03 -15.60
CA ILE A 102 30.27 -4.64 -16.82
C ILE A 102 31.30 -4.39 -17.94
N SER A 103 32.22 -5.34 -18.15
CA SER A 103 33.34 -5.20 -19.10
C SER A 103 33.06 -5.77 -20.48
N PHE A 104 32.13 -6.72 -20.61
CA PHE A 104 31.78 -7.33 -21.88
C PHE A 104 30.33 -7.81 -21.91
N PHE A 105 29.78 -8.02 -23.11
CA PHE A 105 28.47 -8.62 -23.30
C PHE A 105 28.44 -9.62 -24.45
N SER A 106 27.67 -10.69 -24.29
CA SER A 106 27.43 -11.71 -25.34
C SER A 106 25.96 -11.67 -25.76
N LEU A 107 25.68 -11.43 -27.05
CA LEU A 107 24.32 -11.45 -27.62
C LEU A 107 23.90 -12.85 -28.07
N THR A 108 24.84 -13.58 -28.64
CA THR A 108 24.73 -14.97 -29.09
C THR A 108 25.98 -15.65 -28.56
N GLY A 109 25.86 -16.82 -27.93
CA GLY A 109 26.93 -17.47 -27.13
C GLY A 109 28.26 -17.78 -27.86
N SER A 110 28.47 -17.27 -29.07
CA SER A 110 29.65 -17.36 -29.92
C SER A 110 30.51 -16.09 -29.98
N SER A 111 30.00 -14.90 -29.58
CA SER A 111 30.73 -13.63 -29.75
C SER A 111 30.61 -12.72 -28.52
N TYR A 112 31.76 -12.31 -27.96
CA TYR A 112 31.85 -11.37 -26.84
C TYR A 112 32.26 -9.98 -27.34
N TYR A 113 31.47 -8.96 -27.00
CA TYR A 113 31.78 -7.56 -27.24
C TYR A 113 32.36 -6.94 -25.98
N TYR A 114 33.63 -6.53 -26.04
CA TYR A 114 34.32 -5.88 -24.92
C TYR A 114 34.12 -4.37 -24.97
N LEU A 115 33.81 -3.79 -23.81
CA LEU A 115 33.64 -2.35 -23.63
C LEU A 115 34.96 -1.72 -23.21
N ASN A 116 35.29 -0.56 -23.78
CA ASN A 116 36.39 0.26 -23.26
C ASN A 116 36.08 0.71 -21.81
N SER A 117 37.12 0.94 -21.01
CA SER A 117 37.05 1.31 -19.59
C SER A 117 36.03 2.42 -19.31
N PHE A 118 36.02 3.49 -20.11
CA PHE A 118 35.05 4.59 -19.95
C PHE A 118 33.60 4.12 -20.14
N LYS A 119 33.32 3.35 -21.20
CA LYS A 119 31.98 2.82 -21.49
C LYS A 119 31.54 1.82 -20.41
N SER A 120 32.46 1.00 -19.91
CA SER A 120 32.21 0.05 -18.83
C SER A 120 31.85 0.75 -17.52
N VAL A 121 32.59 1.81 -17.15
CA VAL A 121 32.30 2.61 -15.95
C VAL A 121 30.96 3.33 -16.08
N ALA A 122 30.69 3.97 -17.22
CA ALA A 122 29.43 4.66 -17.47
C ALA A 122 28.22 3.70 -17.41
N LEU A 123 28.32 2.54 -18.04
CA LEU A 123 27.26 1.53 -18.05
C LEU A 123 27.00 0.98 -16.64
N THR A 124 28.06 0.63 -15.91
CA THR A 124 27.97 0.11 -14.53
C THR A 124 27.33 1.16 -13.60
N THR A 125 27.75 2.42 -13.72
CA THR A 125 27.19 3.54 -12.94
C THR A 125 25.71 3.74 -13.24
N CYS A 126 25.33 3.76 -14.51
CA CYS A 126 23.94 3.91 -14.94
C CYS A 126 23.07 2.77 -14.39
N TRP A 127 23.55 1.53 -14.51
CA TRP A 127 22.86 0.34 -14.02
C TRP A 127 22.62 0.39 -12.51
N MET A 128 23.64 0.73 -11.73
CA MET A 128 23.52 0.83 -10.27
C MET A 128 22.68 2.01 -9.80
N SER A 129 22.51 3.05 -10.63
CA SER A 129 21.65 4.20 -10.33
C SER A 129 20.17 3.92 -10.61
N LEU A 130 19.89 3.07 -11.60
CA LEU A 130 18.53 2.78 -12.05
C LEU A 130 17.70 2.07 -10.96
N PHE A 131 18.26 1.05 -10.33
CA PHE A 131 17.52 0.21 -9.37
C PHE A 131 17.06 0.95 -8.11
N PRO A 132 17.88 1.77 -7.42
CA PRO A 132 17.43 2.63 -6.33
C PRO A 132 16.19 3.47 -6.67
N LEU A 133 16.19 4.07 -7.87
CA LEU A 133 15.08 4.91 -8.34
C LEU A 133 13.82 4.09 -8.64
N LEU A 134 13.99 2.91 -9.26
CA LEU A 134 12.88 1.98 -9.48
C LEU A 134 12.27 1.51 -8.17
N PHE A 135 13.09 1.14 -7.19
CA PHE A 135 12.62 0.72 -5.87
C PHE A 135 11.88 1.84 -5.15
N LYS A 136 12.40 3.08 -5.15
CA LYS A 136 11.69 4.24 -4.59
C LYS A 136 10.31 4.44 -5.22
N LYS A 137 10.21 4.23 -6.55
CA LYS A 137 8.92 4.35 -7.25
C LYS A 137 7.97 3.20 -6.92
N LEU A 138 8.49 1.98 -6.83
CA LEU A 138 7.73 0.78 -6.45
C LEU A 138 7.21 0.84 -5.03
N ASP A 139 7.97 1.46 -4.13
CA ASP A 139 7.61 1.61 -2.73
C ASP A 139 6.42 2.55 -2.52
N GLN A 140 6.04 3.34 -3.54
CA GLN A 140 4.78 4.08 -3.54
C GLN A 140 3.56 3.15 -3.47
N ILE A 141 3.69 1.90 -3.95
CA ILE A 141 2.70 0.85 -3.77
C ILE A 141 3.09 0.06 -2.51
N PRO A 142 2.32 0.19 -1.41
CA PRO A 142 2.71 -0.41 -0.15
C PRO A 142 2.86 -1.94 -0.25
N GLY A 143 3.97 -2.48 0.25
CA GLY A 143 4.26 -3.92 0.23
C GLY A 143 4.78 -4.50 -1.10
N LEU A 144 4.59 -3.82 -2.24
CA LEU A 144 5.01 -4.35 -3.56
C LEU A 144 6.53 -4.47 -3.67
N ALA A 145 7.27 -3.43 -3.30
CA ALA A 145 8.72 -3.42 -3.38
C ALA A 145 9.37 -4.53 -2.54
N GLY A 146 8.86 -4.78 -1.32
CA GLY A 146 9.36 -5.85 -0.45
C GLY A 146 9.04 -7.26 -0.97
N HIS A 147 7.84 -7.46 -1.54
CA HIS A 147 7.48 -8.73 -2.19
C HIS A 147 8.34 -9.03 -3.41
N LEU A 148 8.53 -8.04 -4.30
CA LEU A 148 9.40 -8.18 -5.47
C LEU A 148 10.85 -8.44 -5.07
N LEU A 149 11.36 -7.74 -4.05
CA LEU A 149 12.70 -7.96 -3.51
C LEU A 149 12.90 -9.39 -2.99
N SER A 150 11.91 -9.91 -2.24
CA SER A 150 11.99 -11.27 -1.69
C SER A 150 12.03 -12.31 -2.81
N VAL A 151 11.18 -12.12 -3.83
CA VAL A 151 11.10 -13.04 -4.98
C VAL A 151 12.36 -12.95 -5.85
N SER A 152 12.87 -11.75 -6.11
CA SER A 152 14.09 -11.57 -6.91
C SER A 152 15.31 -12.17 -6.22
N LEU A 153 15.50 -11.94 -4.91
CA LEU A 153 16.59 -12.54 -4.14
C LEU A 153 16.47 -14.07 -4.05
N CYS A 154 15.27 -14.62 -3.86
CA CYS A 154 15.06 -16.07 -3.83
C CYS A 154 15.51 -16.71 -5.15
N LEU A 155 15.07 -16.15 -6.28
CA LEU A 155 15.39 -16.71 -7.58
C LEU A 155 16.87 -16.47 -7.97
N MET A 156 17.43 -15.29 -7.70
CA MET A 156 18.87 -15.03 -7.90
C MET A 156 19.75 -15.97 -7.04
N SER A 157 19.35 -16.26 -5.80
CA SER A 157 20.03 -17.24 -4.95
C SER A 157 19.96 -18.65 -5.54
N PHE A 158 18.83 -19.02 -6.14
CA PHE A 158 18.66 -20.31 -6.80
C PHE A 158 19.54 -20.43 -8.06
N VAL A 159 19.56 -19.41 -8.93
CA VAL A 159 20.40 -19.39 -10.14
C VAL A 159 21.88 -19.44 -9.79
N THR A 160 22.29 -18.67 -8.80
CA THR A 160 23.70 -18.63 -8.37
C THR A 160 24.13 -19.94 -7.71
N ALA A 161 23.22 -20.66 -7.03
CA ALA A 161 23.49 -21.98 -6.46
C ALA A 161 23.63 -23.09 -7.51
N LEU A 162 22.84 -23.03 -8.59
CA LEU A 162 22.84 -24.03 -9.66
C LEU A 162 23.84 -23.74 -10.78
N SER A 163 24.47 -22.56 -10.77
CA SER A 163 25.46 -22.21 -11.78
C SER A 163 26.70 -23.09 -11.63
N SER A 164 27.20 -23.61 -12.73
CA SER A 164 28.47 -24.34 -12.79
C SER A 164 29.70 -23.44 -12.70
N GLN A 165 29.52 -22.11 -12.66
CA GLN A 165 30.60 -21.12 -12.52
C GLN A 165 30.84 -20.74 -11.05
N ASP A 166 32.06 -20.29 -10.71
CA ASP A 166 32.40 -19.82 -9.36
C ASP A 166 31.79 -18.43 -9.03
N LEU A 167 30.47 -18.45 -8.79
CA LEU A 167 29.68 -17.30 -8.35
C LEU A 167 29.57 -17.19 -6.83
N SER A 168 30.55 -17.74 -6.09
CA SER A 168 30.48 -17.79 -4.64
C SER A 168 30.26 -16.41 -3.99
N ASP A 169 30.75 -15.31 -4.60
CA ASP A 169 30.48 -13.94 -4.13
C ASP A 169 29.01 -13.55 -4.22
N ALA A 170 28.42 -13.72 -5.41
CA ALA A 170 27.04 -13.36 -5.68
C ALA A 170 26.07 -14.23 -4.88
N PHE A 171 26.37 -15.52 -4.75
CA PHE A 171 25.61 -16.46 -3.93
C PHE A 171 25.60 -16.06 -2.45
N LEU A 172 26.76 -15.78 -1.85
CA LEU A 172 26.87 -15.40 -0.44
C LEU A 172 26.11 -14.10 -0.13
N VAL A 173 26.25 -13.07 -0.98
CA VAL A 173 25.53 -11.80 -0.80
C VAL A 173 24.03 -11.98 -0.98
N CYS A 174 23.60 -12.78 -1.97
CA CYS A 174 22.19 -13.03 -2.24
C CYS A 174 21.52 -13.84 -1.12
N LEU A 175 22.15 -14.92 -0.66
CA LEU A 175 21.68 -15.74 0.45
C LEU A 175 21.64 -14.93 1.76
N GLY A 176 22.69 -14.16 2.05
CA GLY A 176 22.72 -13.28 3.23
C GLY A 176 21.61 -12.24 3.18
N SER A 177 21.40 -11.60 2.03
CA SER A 177 20.32 -10.65 1.80
C SER A 177 18.94 -11.29 1.99
N LEU A 178 18.73 -12.49 1.47
CA LEU A 178 17.46 -13.22 1.62
C LEU A 178 17.19 -13.58 3.08
N LEU A 179 18.21 -13.99 3.84
CA LEU A 179 18.10 -14.28 5.27
C LEU A 179 17.81 -13.01 6.09
N LEU A 180 18.41 -11.88 5.72
CA LEU A 180 18.12 -10.59 6.35
C LEU A 180 16.71 -10.13 6.01
N VAL A 181 16.27 -10.21 4.74
CA VAL A 181 14.87 -9.96 4.40
C VAL A 181 13.97 -10.89 5.21
N ALA A 182 14.24 -12.19 5.29
CA ALA A 182 13.45 -13.10 6.10
C ALA A 182 13.44 -12.71 7.60
N ALA A 183 14.59 -12.35 8.19
CA ALA A 183 14.69 -11.96 9.60
C ALA A 183 13.93 -10.66 9.91
N TYR A 184 13.96 -9.69 9.00
CA TYR A 184 13.36 -8.37 9.18
C TYR A 184 11.93 -8.26 8.63
N TRP A 185 11.52 -9.22 7.79
CA TRP A 185 10.24 -9.23 7.06
C TRP A 185 9.34 -10.42 7.45
N SER A 186 9.84 -11.43 8.19
CA SER A 186 9.03 -12.57 8.66
C SER A 186 8.18 -12.23 9.89
N ARG A 187 6.87 -12.11 9.62
CA ARG A 187 5.70 -12.19 10.52
C ARG A 187 5.47 -11.04 11.53
N LEU A 188 4.24 -10.51 11.47
CA LEU A 188 3.52 -9.73 12.52
C LEU A 188 3.75 -8.22 12.63
N GLY A 189 3.76 -7.53 11.49
CA GLY A 189 3.76 -6.07 11.46
C GLY A 189 2.84 -5.47 10.42
N HIS A 190 3.26 -5.46 9.16
CA HIS A 190 2.67 -4.55 8.18
C HIS A 190 2.89 -5.11 6.76
N HIS A 191 1.97 -5.94 6.26
CA HIS A 191 1.97 -6.44 4.86
C HIS A 191 1.94 -5.33 3.79
N TYR A 192 1.75 -4.08 4.22
CA TYR A 192 1.58 -2.89 3.40
C TYR A 192 2.47 -1.75 3.90
N ARG A 193 3.66 -2.05 4.42
CA ARG A 193 4.61 -1.00 4.75
C ARG A 193 5.46 -0.68 3.54
N GLN A 194 5.76 0.61 3.41
CA GLN A 194 6.82 1.13 2.58
C GLN A 194 8.17 0.78 3.23
N LEU A 195 9.16 0.44 2.42
CA LEU A 195 10.55 0.23 2.80
C LEU A 195 11.23 1.52 3.26
N ASP A 196 10.63 2.68 2.99
CA ASP A 196 11.21 4.00 3.24
C ASP A 196 12.41 4.26 2.29
N SER A 197 12.72 5.53 2.01
CA SER A 197 13.66 5.90 0.94
C SER A 197 15.07 5.32 1.16
N ALA A 198 15.54 5.32 2.41
CA ALA A 198 16.84 4.76 2.79
C ALA A 198 17.03 3.29 2.40
N LEU A 199 16.06 2.42 2.75
CA LEU A 199 16.17 1.00 2.42
C LEU A 199 15.93 0.73 0.94
N CYS A 200 15.06 1.51 0.28
CA CYS A 200 14.86 1.41 -1.17
C CYS A 200 16.18 1.61 -1.94
N PHE A 201 16.95 2.63 -1.55
CA PHE A 201 18.24 2.93 -2.17
C PHE A 201 19.28 1.84 -1.87
N MET A 202 19.36 1.41 -0.62
CA MET A 202 20.26 0.34 -0.21
C MET A 202 19.98 -0.96 -0.97
N TRP A 203 18.75 -1.46 -0.93
CA TRP A 203 18.36 -2.72 -1.58
C TRP A 203 18.44 -2.64 -3.09
N GLY A 204 18.04 -1.51 -3.70
CA GLY A 204 18.17 -1.30 -5.13
C GLY A 204 19.63 -1.39 -5.59
N THR A 205 20.54 -0.73 -4.86
CA THR A 205 21.98 -0.76 -5.16
C THR A 205 22.56 -2.16 -4.98
N LEU A 206 22.13 -2.87 -3.93
CA LEU A 206 22.59 -4.22 -3.61
C LEU A 206 22.14 -5.22 -4.68
N VAL A 207 20.86 -5.19 -5.10
CA VAL A 207 20.34 -6.04 -6.20
C VAL A 207 21.07 -5.76 -7.51
N ALA A 208 21.31 -4.48 -7.84
CA ALA A 208 22.07 -4.11 -9.03
C ALA A 208 23.52 -4.64 -8.96
N GLY A 209 24.18 -4.53 -7.82
CA GLY A 209 25.54 -5.04 -7.67
C GLY A 209 25.65 -6.56 -7.70
N ILE A 210 24.72 -7.31 -7.09
CA ILE A 210 24.68 -8.78 -7.22
C ILE A 210 24.59 -9.18 -8.70
N SER A 211 23.77 -8.48 -9.49
CA SER A 211 23.67 -8.75 -10.93
C SER A 211 24.98 -8.51 -11.68
N ILE A 212 25.73 -7.45 -11.32
CA ILE A 212 27.04 -7.15 -11.93
C ILE A 212 28.09 -8.20 -11.55
N LEU A 213 28.11 -8.62 -10.28
CA LEU A 213 29.10 -9.59 -9.79
C LEU A 213 29.10 -10.87 -10.62
N GLY A 214 27.94 -11.43 -10.94
CA GLY A 214 27.93 -12.64 -11.76
C GLY A 214 28.06 -12.41 -13.27
N VAL A 215 27.76 -11.22 -13.81
CA VAL A 215 28.11 -10.87 -15.20
C VAL A 215 29.63 -10.79 -15.38
N SER A 216 30.34 -10.19 -14.41
CA SER A 216 31.79 -10.00 -14.49
C SER A 216 32.60 -11.30 -14.53
N LYS A 217 31.99 -12.42 -14.10
CA LYS A 217 32.64 -13.74 -14.04
C LYS A 217 32.35 -14.66 -15.24
N GLY A 218 31.78 -14.13 -16.33
CA GLY A 218 31.63 -14.89 -17.57
C GLY A 218 30.26 -15.54 -17.79
N ILE A 219 29.25 -15.16 -17.01
CA ILE A 219 27.87 -15.48 -17.36
C ILE A 219 27.40 -14.45 -18.39
N ALA A 220 26.84 -14.94 -19.50
CA ALA A 220 26.23 -14.09 -20.52
C ALA A 220 25.37 -13.01 -19.87
N ILE A 221 25.52 -11.75 -20.30
CA ILE A 221 24.68 -10.60 -19.87
C ILE A 221 23.19 -10.95 -19.89
N THR A 222 22.80 -11.83 -20.81
CA THR A 222 21.46 -12.41 -20.92
C THR A 222 20.96 -13.10 -19.65
N SER A 223 21.83 -13.41 -18.68
CA SER A 223 21.49 -14.19 -17.50
C SER A 223 21.20 -13.38 -16.27
N LEU A 224 22.18 -12.61 -15.79
CA LEU A 224 22.05 -11.92 -14.52
C LEU A 224 21.58 -10.47 -14.64
N ILE A 225 21.63 -9.86 -15.82
CA ILE A 225 21.01 -8.54 -16.07
C ILE A 225 19.54 -8.71 -16.45
N VAL A 226 19.20 -9.75 -17.25
CA VAL A 226 17.83 -9.99 -17.72
C VAL A 226 16.91 -10.52 -16.62
N ILE A 227 17.42 -11.30 -15.65
CA ILE A 227 16.60 -11.78 -14.53
C ILE A 227 16.04 -10.60 -13.70
N PRO A 228 16.86 -9.67 -13.16
CA PRO A 228 16.37 -8.45 -12.53
C PRO A 228 15.47 -7.64 -13.46
N LEU A 229 15.86 -7.41 -14.72
CA LEU A 229 15.02 -6.71 -15.69
C LEU A 229 13.64 -7.36 -15.89
N GLY A 230 13.55 -8.69 -15.91
CA GLY A 230 12.32 -9.45 -16.04
C GLY A 230 11.44 -9.33 -14.79
N PHE A 231 12.05 -9.41 -13.60
CA PHE A 231 11.34 -9.19 -12.34
C PHE A 231 10.83 -7.76 -12.16
N TYR A 232 11.56 -6.78 -12.72
CA TYR A 232 11.21 -5.37 -12.66
C TYR A 232 10.62 -4.86 -13.98
N ALA A 233 10.23 -5.74 -14.92
CA ALA A 233 9.75 -5.37 -16.25
C ALA A 233 8.44 -4.57 -16.20
N LEU A 234 7.46 -5.06 -15.44
CA LEU A 234 6.17 -4.40 -15.25
C LEU A 234 6.35 -3.02 -14.58
N PRO A 235 7.14 -2.90 -13.49
CA PRO A 235 7.57 -1.61 -12.94
C PRO A 235 8.29 -0.67 -13.91
N LEU A 236 9.17 -1.20 -14.76
CA LEU A 236 9.93 -0.43 -15.76
C LEU A 236 9.03 0.13 -16.86
N VAL A 237 8.07 -0.66 -17.32
CA VAL A 237 7.02 -0.21 -18.25
C VAL A 237 6.22 0.91 -17.60
N GLU A 238 5.87 0.75 -16.33
CA GLU A 238 5.10 1.75 -15.59
C GLU A 238 5.88 3.05 -15.33
N PHE A 239 7.20 2.95 -15.07
CA PHE A 239 8.10 4.09 -15.01
C PHE A 239 8.18 4.81 -16.36
N SER A 240 8.33 4.06 -17.45
CA SER A 240 8.41 4.59 -18.82
C SER A 240 7.12 5.32 -19.20
N LEU A 241 5.96 4.72 -18.91
CA LEU A 241 4.65 5.34 -19.10
C LEU A 241 4.48 6.60 -18.25
N GLY A 242 4.98 6.60 -17.01
CA GLY A 242 4.97 7.77 -16.14
C GLY A 242 5.80 8.94 -16.67
N VAL A 243 6.99 8.67 -17.20
CA VAL A 243 7.86 9.67 -17.85
C VAL A 243 7.17 10.23 -19.09
N MET A 244 6.64 9.35 -19.95
CA MET A 244 5.92 9.75 -21.16
C MET A 244 4.70 10.62 -20.81
N ASN A 245 3.89 10.21 -19.84
CA ASN A 245 2.69 10.95 -19.45
C ASN A 245 3.01 12.35 -18.88
N LYS A 246 4.14 12.48 -18.16
CA LYS A 246 4.63 13.76 -17.64
C LYS A 246 5.17 14.68 -18.74
N ALA A 247 5.68 14.11 -19.84
CA ALA A 247 6.16 14.86 -20.99
C ALA A 247 5.01 15.37 -21.90
N PHE A 248 3.90 14.63 -21.97
CA PHE A 248 2.82 14.90 -22.94
C PHE A 248 1.52 15.45 -22.34
N THR A 249 1.33 15.49 -21.01
CA THR A 249 0.07 15.98 -20.40
C THR A 249 0.30 17.00 -19.28
N SER A 250 -0.49 18.07 -19.24
CA SER A 250 -0.47 19.12 -18.19
C SER A 250 -1.42 18.85 -17.01
N ARG A 251 -2.18 17.75 -17.04
CA ARG A 251 -3.15 17.41 -15.98
C ARG A 251 -2.46 16.85 -14.74
N ARG A 252 -2.98 17.21 -13.56
CA ARG A 252 -2.57 16.68 -12.25
C ARG A 252 -2.47 15.16 -12.31
N THR A 253 -1.25 14.66 -12.16
CA THR A 253 -0.93 13.24 -12.21
C THR A 253 -1.41 12.57 -10.93
N SER A 254 -2.16 11.47 -11.07
CA SER A 254 -2.41 10.55 -9.95
C SER A 254 -1.06 10.03 -9.43
N THR A 255 -0.88 10.04 -8.12
CA THR A 255 0.30 9.47 -7.45
C THR A 255 0.35 7.95 -7.55
N VAL A 256 -0.75 7.32 -7.94
CA VAL A 256 -0.86 5.87 -8.10
C VAL A 256 -0.34 5.46 -9.49
N PRO A 257 0.55 4.45 -9.58
CA PRO A 257 1.04 3.93 -10.86
C PRO A 257 -0.12 3.47 -11.78
N TYR A 258 -0.04 3.73 -13.09
CA TYR A 258 -1.15 3.60 -14.04
C TYR A 258 -1.74 2.19 -14.16
N LEU A 259 -0.90 1.17 -14.32
CA LEU A 259 -1.33 -0.23 -14.46
C LEU A 259 -1.94 -0.72 -13.15
N TYR A 260 -1.29 -0.42 -12.03
CA TYR A 260 -1.80 -0.77 -10.70
C TYR A 260 -3.11 -0.05 -10.38
N GLY A 261 -3.22 1.25 -10.70
CA GLY A 261 -4.45 2.04 -10.59
C GLY A 261 -5.59 1.45 -11.41
N LYS A 262 -5.31 1.00 -12.64
CA LYS A 262 -6.28 0.33 -13.51
C LYS A 262 -6.76 -1.01 -12.96
N MET A 263 -5.91 -1.74 -12.23
CA MET A 263 -6.31 -2.98 -11.53
C MET A 263 -7.27 -2.69 -10.37
N LEU A 264 -6.99 -1.64 -9.59
CA LEU A 264 -7.90 -1.16 -8.55
C LEU A 264 -9.22 -0.62 -9.14
N GLU A 265 -9.16 0.07 -10.28
CA GLU A 265 -10.34 0.51 -11.04
C GLU A 265 -11.18 -0.66 -11.56
N ARG A 266 -10.54 -1.80 -11.83
CA ARG A 266 -11.22 -3.05 -12.19
C ARG A 266 -11.76 -3.84 -10.99
N GLY A 267 -11.62 -3.32 -9.78
CA GLY A 267 -12.15 -3.94 -8.56
C GLY A 267 -11.26 -5.03 -7.96
N VAL A 268 -10.00 -5.16 -8.41
CA VAL A 268 -9.02 -6.05 -7.78
C VAL A 268 -8.58 -5.43 -6.45
N ASP A 269 -8.65 -6.18 -5.35
CA ASP A 269 -8.17 -5.70 -4.05
C ASP A 269 -6.63 -5.54 -4.04
N HIS A 270 -6.13 -4.59 -3.25
CA HIS A 270 -4.69 -4.29 -3.17
C HIS A 270 -3.79 -5.53 -2.92
N PRO A 271 -4.03 -6.39 -1.91
CA PRO A 271 -3.22 -7.59 -1.72
C PRO A 271 -3.23 -8.52 -2.94
N SER A 272 -4.38 -8.72 -3.59
CA SER A 272 -4.44 -9.53 -4.80
C SER A 272 -3.73 -8.88 -5.98
N ALA A 273 -3.80 -7.55 -6.13
CA ALA A 273 -3.05 -6.83 -7.15
C ALA A 273 -1.54 -6.96 -6.95
N VAL A 274 -1.04 -6.80 -5.71
CA VAL A 274 0.38 -6.99 -5.37
C VAL A 274 0.83 -8.43 -5.68
N ARG A 275 0.02 -9.43 -5.26
CA ARG A 275 0.31 -10.83 -5.59
C ARG A 275 0.30 -11.07 -7.10
N LEU A 276 -0.64 -10.49 -7.86
CA LEU A 276 -0.72 -10.67 -9.31
C LEU A 276 0.51 -10.12 -10.01
N VAL A 277 0.88 -8.88 -9.71
CA VAL A 277 2.09 -8.26 -10.27
C VAL A 277 3.32 -9.09 -9.93
N THR A 278 3.44 -9.52 -8.66
CA THR A 278 4.57 -10.34 -8.21
C THR A 278 4.59 -11.71 -8.90
N THR A 279 3.46 -12.38 -9.07
CA THR A 279 3.35 -13.66 -9.78
C THR A 279 3.70 -13.52 -11.26
N ILE A 280 3.24 -12.48 -11.94
CA ILE A 280 3.60 -12.23 -13.35
C ILE A 280 5.11 -12.01 -13.46
N CYS A 281 5.68 -11.17 -12.59
CA CYS A 281 7.13 -10.93 -12.57
C CYS A 281 7.92 -12.21 -12.26
N PHE A 282 7.39 -13.06 -11.36
CA PHE A 282 7.97 -14.37 -11.06
C PHE A 282 7.94 -15.32 -12.26
N LEU A 283 6.81 -15.40 -12.97
CA LEU A 283 6.70 -16.21 -14.17
C LEU A 283 7.69 -15.72 -15.24
N LEU A 284 7.74 -14.41 -15.51
CA LEU A 284 8.67 -13.83 -16.48
C LEU A 284 10.14 -14.09 -16.11
N GLY A 285 10.53 -13.82 -14.85
CA GLY A 285 11.89 -14.07 -14.36
C GLY A 285 12.24 -15.56 -14.31
N GLY A 286 11.28 -16.42 -13.97
CA GLY A 286 11.42 -17.87 -13.96
C GLY A 286 11.61 -18.46 -15.35
N THR A 287 10.87 -17.98 -16.36
CA THR A 287 11.09 -18.34 -17.76
C THR A 287 12.51 -18.00 -18.19
N VAL A 288 12.92 -16.74 -17.99
CA VAL A 288 14.27 -16.26 -18.33
C VAL A 288 15.34 -17.16 -17.69
N THR A 289 15.14 -17.55 -16.43
CA THR A 289 16.04 -18.46 -15.70
C THR A 289 16.08 -19.87 -16.30
N PHE A 290 14.92 -20.44 -16.61
CA PHE A 290 14.82 -21.76 -17.22
C PHE A 290 15.58 -21.83 -18.55
N PHE A 291 15.47 -20.77 -19.37
CA PHE A 291 16.20 -20.63 -20.63
C PHE A 291 17.72 -20.69 -20.49
N GLN A 292 18.25 -20.38 -19.30
CA GLN A 292 19.69 -20.33 -19.05
C GLN A 292 20.23 -21.62 -18.45
N VAL A 293 19.44 -22.27 -17.58
CA VAL A 293 19.88 -23.49 -16.87
C VAL A 293 19.72 -24.73 -17.74
N VAL A 294 18.77 -24.76 -18.69
CA VAL A 294 18.46 -25.97 -19.49
C VAL A 294 18.97 -25.86 -20.94
N PRO A 295 20.00 -26.64 -21.33
CA PRO A 295 20.54 -26.60 -22.69
C PRO A 295 19.83 -27.59 -23.64
N HIS A 296 18.64 -27.27 -24.16
CA HIS A 296 17.99 -28.08 -25.22
C HIS A 296 17.25 -27.24 -26.30
N GLY A 297 16.98 -27.88 -27.44
CA GLY A 297 16.67 -27.27 -28.75
C GLY A 297 15.50 -26.28 -28.83
N ALA A 298 15.42 -25.56 -29.95
CA ALA A 298 14.49 -24.45 -30.18
C ALA A 298 13.01 -24.80 -29.88
N ALA A 299 12.59 -26.05 -30.10
CA ALA A 299 11.23 -26.52 -29.80
C ALA A 299 10.90 -26.48 -28.29
N MET A 300 11.83 -26.90 -27.41
CA MET A 300 11.62 -26.89 -25.96
C MET A 300 11.56 -25.46 -25.42
N ARG A 301 12.35 -24.56 -26.02
CA ARG A 301 12.34 -23.12 -25.74
C ARG A 301 11.01 -22.47 -26.09
N ILE A 302 10.48 -22.76 -27.28
CA ILE A 302 9.16 -22.28 -27.72
C ILE A 302 8.06 -22.82 -26.80
N PHE A 303 8.13 -24.10 -26.43
CA PHE A 303 7.17 -24.75 -25.52
C PHE A 303 7.12 -24.08 -24.14
N VAL A 304 8.27 -23.74 -23.56
CA VAL A 304 8.34 -23.08 -22.24
C VAL A 304 7.79 -21.65 -22.30
N VAL A 305 8.08 -20.89 -23.38
CA VAL A 305 7.46 -19.57 -23.58
C VAL A 305 5.96 -19.69 -23.74
N ALA A 306 5.50 -20.64 -24.54
CA ALA A 306 4.08 -20.89 -24.76
C ALA A 306 3.37 -21.29 -23.46
N ILE A 307 3.98 -22.17 -22.64
CA ILE A 307 3.44 -22.53 -21.32
C ILE A 307 3.44 -21.34 -20.37
N THR A 308 4.51 -20.55 -20.33
CA THR A 308 4.54 -19.40 -19.41
C THR A 308 3.54 -18.33 -19.85
N ALA A 309 3.41 -18.08 -21.15
CA ALA A 309 2.39 -17.20 -21.71
C ALA A 309 0.98 -17.74 -21.46
N ALA A 310 0.77 -19.05 -21.60
CA ALA A 310 -0.50 -19.71 -21.32
C ALA A 310 -0.84 -19.70 -19.83
N LEU A 311 0.13 -19.91 -18.93
CA LEU A 311 -0.05 -19.80 -17.48
C LEU A 311 -0.28 -18.35 -17.07
N GLY A 312 0.42 -17.39 -17.68
CA GLY A 312 0.18 -15.96 -17.48
C GLY A 312 -1.21 -15.55 -17.95
N ALA A 313 -1.63 -16.03 -19.13
CA ALA A 313 -2.97 -15.83 -19.68
C ALA A 313 -4.04 -16.56 -18.85
N LEU A 314 -3.75 -17.75 -18.32
CA LEU A 314 -4.62 -18.52 -17.45
C LEU A 314 -4.79 -17.82 -16.10
N VAL A 315 -3.71 -17.36 -15.46
CA VAL A 315 -3.77 -16.53 -14.26
C VAL A 315 -4.54 -15.24 -14.55
N TRP A 316 -4.28 -14.59 -15.68
CA TRP A 316 -5.01 -13.39 -16.10
C TRP A 316 -6.48 -13.63 -16.40
N THR A 317 -6.87 -14.80 -16.92
CA THR A 317 -8.27 -15.13 -17.25
C THR A 317 -9.03 -15.71 -16.07
N LEU A 318 -8.37 -16.49 -15.21
CA LEU A 318 -8.93 -16.98 -13.95
C LEU A 318 -9.09 -15.85 -12.92
N TRP A 319 -8.16 -14.88 -12.87
CA TRP A 319 -8.32 -13.68 -12.04
C TRP A 319 -9.00 -12.50 -12.75
N GLY A 320 -9.01 -12.49 -14.08
CA GLY A 320 -9.85 -11.62 -14.90
C GLY A 320 -11.27 -12.17 -15.10
N GLY A 321 -11.57 -13.32 -14.49
CA GLY A 321 -12.84 -14.03 -14.59
C GLY A 321 -13.98 -13.24 -13.97
N ARG A 322 -14.90 -12.81 -14.83
CA ARG A 322 -16.02 -11.87 -14.64
C ARG A 322 -15.62 -10.39 -14.57
N GLN A 323 -15.08 -9.92 -15.69
CA GLN A 323 -15.37 -8.59 -16.21
C GLN A 323 -16.90 -8.38 -16.29
N ARG A 324 -17.52 -7.95 -15.20
CA ARG A 324 -18.78 -7.20 -15.27
C ARG A 324 -18.41 -5.74 -15.18
N LYS A 325 -19.04 -4.87 -15.96
CA LYS A 325 -19.02 -3.41 -15.69
C LYS A 325 -19.43 -3.26 -14.24
N VAL A 326 -18.46 -3.11 -13.34
CA VAL A 326 -18.75 -3.18 -11.93
C VAL A 326 -19.47 -1.88 -11.62
N ARG A 327 -20.79 -1.99 -11.43
CA ARG A 327 -21.62 -0.85 -11.10
C ARG A 327 -21.10 -0.27 -9.78
N ARG A 328 -20.63 0.97 -9.83
CA ARG A 328 -20.11 1.71 -8.66
C ARG A 328 -21.12 2.71 -8.11
N GLU A 329 -22.25 2.83 -8.78
CA GLU A 329 -23.28 3.80 -8.44
C GLU A 329 -24.58 3.07 -8.11
N LEU A 330 -25.15 3.38 -6.96
CA LEU A 330 -26.49 2.95 -6.56
C LEU A 330 -27.38 4.19 -6.55
N TRP A 331 -28.38 4.20 -7.43
CA TRP A 331 -29.39 5.27 -7.53
C TRP A 331 -28.86 6.71 -7.51
N GLY A 332 -27.81 7.03 -8.27
CA GLY A 332 -27.25 8.38 -8.30
C GLY A 332 -26.09 8.62 -7.33
N VAL A 333 -25.71 7.63 -6.52
CA VAL A 333 -24.65 7.77 -5.50
C VAL A 333 -23.50 6.80 -5.73
N ARG A 334 -22.28 7.34 -5.81
CA ARG A 334 -21.04 6.56 -5.86
C ARG A 334 -20.81 5.84 -4.53
N LEU A 335 -20.50 4.55 -4.60
CA LEU A 335 -20.07 3.72 -3.47
C LEU A 335 -18.69 3.12 -3.76
N ASP A 336 -17.76 3.32 -2.83
CA ASP A 336 -16.40 2.81 -2.94
C ASP A 336 -16.32 1.38 -2.38
N GLY A 337 -16.37 0.40 -3.28
CA GLY A 337 -16.24 -1.03 -2.98
C GLY A 337 -14.81 -1.46 -2.64
N ILE A 338 -14.19 -0.86 -1.62
CA ILE A 338 -12.80 -1.07 -1.22
C ILE A 338 -12.68 -1.85 0.10
N SER A 339 -11.46 -2.28 0.45
CA SER A 339 -11.20 -2.87 1.77
C SER A 339 -10.96 -1.79 2.84
N MET A 340 -11.23 -2.15 4.10
CA MET A 340 -10.95 -1.31 5.28
C MET A 340 -9.50 -0.84 5.30
N ASN A 341 -8.56 -1.75 5.00
CA ASN A 341 -7.14 -1.43 5.00
C ASN A 341 -6.79 -0.41 3.91
N TYR A 342 -7.39 -0.52 2.72
CA TYR A 342 -7.16 0.47 1.65
C TYR A 342 -7.75 1.85 2.00
N ALA A 343 -8.93 1.88 2.62
CA ALA A 343 -9.53 3.11 3.13
C ALA A 343 -8.62 3.80 4.16
N LEU A 344 -8.06 3.03 5.10
CA LEU A 344 -7.12 3.55 6.11
C LEU A 344 -5.80 4.02 5.49
N SER A 345 -5.27 3.31 4.48
CA SER A 345 -4.07 3.75 3.77
C SER A 345 -4.28 5.07 3.02
N LYS A 346 -5.44 5.27 2.40
CA LYS A 346 -5.82 6.56 1.80
C LYS A 346 -5.92 7.66 2.85
N ALA A 347 -6.60 7.39 3.95
CA ALA A 347 -6.70 8.33 5.08
C ALA A 347 -5.30 8.73 5.59
N LEU A 348 -4.40 7.76 5.77
CA LEU A 348 -3.02 8.02 6.18
C LEU A 348 -2.26 8.87 5.16
N ALA A 349 -2.43 8.61 3.87
CA ALA A 349 -1.79 9.39 2.81
C ALA A 349 -2.25 10.86 2.86
N TRP A 350 -3.55 11.11 3.06
CA TRP A 350 -4.08 12.47 3.23
C TRP A 350 -3.61 13.14 4.51
N LEU A 351 -3.47 12.38 5.60
CA LEU A 351 -2.92 12.91 6.86
C LEU A 351 -1.42 13.24 6.75
N LYS A 352 -0.64 12.48 5.99
CA LYS A 352 0.79 12.77 5.76
C LYS A 352 1.02 13.89 4.74
N HIS A 353 0.17 13.96 3.73
CA HIS A 353 0.24 14.96 2.66
C HIS A 353 -1.11 15.66 2.51
N PRO A 354 -1.46 16.59 3.43
CA PRO A 354 -2.74 17.28 3.40
C PRO A 354 -2.92 18.06 2.10
N GLN A 355 -4.00 17.76 1.38
CA GLN A 355 -4.41 18.42 0.14
C GLN A 355 -5.85 18.91 0.29
N GLY A 356 -5.98 20.06 0.93
CA GLY A 356 -7.27 20.66 1.25
C GLY A 356 -8.12 19.86 2.24
N ALA A 357 -9.41 20.17 2.33
CA ALA A 357 -10.35 19.49 3.22
C ALA A 357 -10.84 18.17 2.60
N CYS A 358 -10.73 17.08 3.35
CA CYS A 358 -11.16 15.74 2.93
C CYS A 358 -12.38 15.29 3.75
N LEU A 359 -13.36 14.71 3.06
CA LEU A 359 -14.58 14.14 3.62
C LEU A 359 -14.65 12.64 3.32
N VAL A 360 -14.88 11.85 4.37
CA VAL A 360 -15.26 10.44 4.27
C VAL A 360 -16.71 10.30 4.73
N VAL A 361 -17.55 9.80 3.83
CA VAL A 361 -18.97 9.52 4.10
C VAL A 361 -19.15 8.03 4.30
N THR A 362 -19.84 7.62 5.35
CA THR A 362 -20.23 6.21 5.58
C THR A 362 -21.72 6.05 5.35
N LEU A 363 -22.11 5.59 4.16
CA LEU A 363 -23.52 5.48 3.78
C LEU A 363 -24.06 4.11 4.15
N ASN A 364 -25.20 4.09 4.83
CA ASN A 364 -26.02 2.90 5.00
C ASN A 364 -27.24 2.92 4.07
N ALA A 365 -28.07 1.88 4.13
CA ALA A 365 -29.28 1.77 3.30
C ALA A 365 -30.26 2.95 3.47
N LEU A 366 -30.44 3.46 4.69
CA LEU A 366 -31.30 4.63 4.96
C LEU A 366 -30.69 5.89 4.35
N GLY A 367 -29.37 6.05 4.50
CA GLY A 367 -28.63 7.13 3.87
C GLY A 367 -28.77 7.18 2.36
N ILE A 368 -28.75 6.02 1.69
CA ILE A 368 -29.01 5.94 0.25
C ILE A 368 -30.46 6.33 -0.08
N ASN A 369 -31.44 5.92 0.73
CA ASN A 369 -32.82 6.40 0.53
C ASN A 369 -32.94 7.92 0.72
N GLU A 370 -32.27 8.51 1.72
CA GLU A 370 -32.25 9.96 1.93
C GLU A 370 -31.64 10.70 0.74
N THR A 371 -30.56 10.19 0.13
CA THR A 371 -29.99 10.81 -1.09
C THR A 371 -30.95 10.82 -2.29
N ARG A 372 -31.99 9.98 -2.30
CA ARG A 372 -33.02 10.01 -3.37
C ARG A 372 -34.01 11.15 -3.19
N SER A 373 -34.22 11.61 -1.96
CA SER A 373 -35.14 12.70 -1.64
C SER A 373 -34.44 14.04 -1.39
N ASP A 374 -33.12 14.03 -1.14
CA ASP A 374 -32.28 15.19 -0.85
C ASP A 374 -31.14 15.34 -1.89
N PRO A 375 -31.35 16.15 -2.96
CA PRO A 375 -30.36 16.37 -4.01
C PRO A 375 -29.05 16.99 -3.51
N GLU A 376 -29.14 17.86 -2.50
CA GLU A 376 -27.98 18.50 -1.88
C GLU A 376 -27.10 17.43 -1.21
N PHE A 377 -27.72 16.54 -0.44
CA PHE A 377 -26.98 15.47 0.23
C PHE A 377 -26.34 14.51 -0.78
N ARG A 378 -27.05 14.14 -1.85
CA ARG A 378 -26.49 13.32 -2.94
C ARG A 378 -25.27 13.97 -3.60
N ARG A 379 -25.33 15.27 -3.88
CA ARG A 379 -24.21 16.04 -4.44
C ARG A 379 -23.00 16.03 -3.51
N ILE A 380 -23.22 16.21 -2.21
CA ILE A 380 -22.15 16.18 -1.20
C ILE A 380 -21.53 14.78 -1.13
N ALA A 381 -22.34 13.72 -1.07
CA ALA A 381 -21.86 12.35 -1.05
C ALA A 381 -21.00 12.02 -2.29
N ASN A 382 -21.44 12.39 -3.48
CA ASN A 382 -20.67 12.18 -4.71
C ASN A 382 -19.37 13.01 -4.78
N GLY A 383 -19.35 14.18 -4.12
CA GLY A 383 -18.19 15.05 -4.01
C GLY A 383 -17.17 14.64 -2.94
N ALA A 384 -17.47 13.64 -2.11
CA ALA A 384 -16.57 13.16 -1.06
C ALA A 384 -15.39 12.36 -1.62
N GLU A 385 -14.26 12.40 -0.92
CA GLU A 385 -13.04 11.65 -1.31
C GLU A 385 -13.21 10.13 -1.14
N LEU A 386 -14.04 9.70 -0.18
CA LEU A 386 -14.45 8.31 0.00
C LEU A 386 -15.91 8.20 0.45
N VAL A 387 -16.64 7.27 -0.16
CA VAL A 387 -18.00 6.89 0.21
C VAL A 387 -18.04 5.41 0.56
N LEU A 388 -17.97 5.10 1.86
CA LEU A 388 -17.81 3.75 2.39
C LEU A 388 -19.18 3.09 2.61
N PRO A 389 -19.38 1.84 2.15
CA PRO A 389 -20.63 1.12 2.37
C PRO A 389 -20.71 0.60 3.82
N ASP A 390 -21.60 1.21 4.60
CA ASP A 390 -21.94 0.84 5.97
C ASP A 390 -23.22 -0.01 6.00
N GLY A 391 -23.25 -1.02 6.85
CA GLY A 391 -24.43 -1.85 7.08
C GLY A 391 -24.60 -3.02 6.11
N SER A 392 -25.10 -4.13 6.67
CA SER A 392 -25.25 -5.38 5.93
C SER A 392 -26.34 -5.31 4.86
N GLY A 393 -27.39 -4.52 5.05
CA GLY A 393 -28.46 -4.34 4.07
C GLY A 393 -27.98 -3.69 2.76
N LEU A 394 -27.15 -2.65 2.87
CA LEU A 394 -26.54 -2.00 1.69
C LEU A 394 -25.61 -2.98 0.96
N VAL A 395 -24.72 -3.65 1.70
CA VAL A 395 -23.79 -4.62 1.12
C VAL A 395 -24.52 -5.79 0.44
N MET A 396 -25.63 -6.27 1.02
CA MET A 396 -26.48 -7.29 0.41
C MET A 396 -27.07 -6.80 -0.92
N VAL A 397 -27.63 -5.59 -0.95
CA VAL A 397 -28.18 -4.99 -2.18
C VAL A 397 -27.10 -4.77 -3.24
N MET A 398 -25.94 -4.23 -2.85
CA MET A 398 -24.80 -4.07 -3.75
C MET A 398 -24.38 -5.41 -4.37
N ARG A 399 -24.30 -6.48 -3.57
CA ARG A 399 -24.01 -7.84 -4.08
C ARG A 399 -25.11 -8.35 -5.02
N MET A 400 -26.37 -8.12 -4.65
CA MET A 400 -27.53 -8.53 -5.45
C MET A 400 -27.55 -7.85 -6.82
N LEU A 401 -27.17 -6.58 -6.88
CA LEU A 401 -27.04 -5.76 -8.09
C LEU A 401 -25.66 -5.87 -8.75
N GLN A 402 -24.83 -6.83 -8.31
CA GLN A 402 -23.50 -7.13 -8.89
C GLN A 402 -22.55 -5.91 -8.90
N MET A 403 -22.66 -5.06 -7.88
CA MET A 403 -21.79 -3.91 -7.64
C MET A 403 -20.47 -4.32 -6.98
N ALA A 404 -19.47 -3.42 -7.02
CA ALA A 404 -18.17 -3.62 -6.37
C ALA A 404 -18.37 -3.65 -4.86
N VAL A 405 -18.13 -4.78 -4.22
CA VAL A 405 -18.04 -4.83 -2.75
C VAL A 405 -16.90 -5.75 -2.36
N VAL A 406 -15.83 -5.16 -1.85
CA VAL A 406 -14.74 -5.93 -1.23
C VAL A 406 -15.07 -6.23 0.23
N GLU A 407 -15.43 -5.21 1.00
CA GLU A 407 -15.67 -5.34 2.45
C GLU A 407 -16.81 -4.42 2.90
N ARG A 408 -17.56 -4.83 3.93
CA ARG A 408 -18.46 -3.93 4.68
C ARG A 408 -17.61 -3.06 5.59
N ILE A 409 -17.67 -1.74 5.44
CA ILE A 409 -16.89 -0.82 6.25
C ILE A 409 -17.85 0.01 7.10
N ALA A 410 -18.07 -0.43 8.35
CA ALA A 410 -18.88 0.32 9.29
C ALA A 410 -18.13 1.60 9.72
N GLY A 411 -18.84 2.73 9.81
CA GLY A 411 -18.24 4.01 10.19
C GLY A 411 -17.54 3.95 11.56
N ILE A 412 -18.13 3.22 12.52
CA ILE A 412 -17.53 2.99 13.84
C ILE A 412 -16.23 2.17 13.77
N ASP A 413 -16.14 1.17 12.88
CA ASP A 413 -14.94 0.35 12.73
C ASP A 413 -13.82 1.14 12.06
N PHE A 414 -14.19 1.95 11.06
CA PHE A 414 -13.26 2.85 10.40
C PHE A 414 -12.72 3.88 11.38
N ALA A 415 -13.59 4.54 12.15
CA ALA A 415 -13.20 5.50 13.18
C ALA A 415 -12.32 4.86 14.26
N ALA A 416 -12.67 3.68 14.78
CA ALA A 416 -11.87 2.99 15.79
C ALA A 416 -10.46 2.62 15.28
N ARG A 417 -10.35 2.12 14.05
CA ARG A 417 -9.04 1.80 13.44
C ARG A 417 -8.25 3.06 13.08
N LEU A 418 -8.93 4.14 12.68
CA LEU A 418 -8.30 5.42 12.43
C LEU A 418 -7.77 6.04 13.73
N CYS A 419 -8.48 5.91 14.87
CA CYS A 419 -7.97 6.30 16.19
C CYS A 419 -6.71 5.50 16.59
N ARG A 420 -6.67 4.19 16.34
CA ARG A 420 -5.45 3.38 16.56
C ARG A 420 -4.28 3.91 15.74
N LEU A 421 -4.53 4.24 14.48
CA LEU A 421 -3.53 4.81 13.59
C LEU A 421 -3.10 6.21 14.04
N ALA A 422 -4.04 7.04 14.51
CA ALA A 422 -3.79 8.37 15.04
C ALA A 422 -2.95 8.34 16.32
N ALA A 423 -3.21 7.38 17.22
CA ALA A 423 -2.42 7.19 18.44
C ALA A 423 -0.96 6.80 18.16
N VAL A 424 -0.76 6.02 17.10
CA VAL A 424 0.54 5.59 16.60
C VAL A 424 1.29 6.76 15.96
N GLU A 425 0.67 7.45 15.00
CA GLU A 425 1.31 8.50 14.18
C GLU A 425 1.21 9.90 14.83
N LYS A 426 0.63 9.99 16.03
CA LYS A 426 0.41 11.23 16.80
C LYS A 426 -0.42 12.28 16.09
N PHE A 427 -1.43 11.86 15.33
CA PHE A 427 -2.41 12.78 14.76
C PHE A 427 -3.45 13.21 15.82
N PRO A 428 -3.63 14.50 16.10
CA PRO A 428 -4.66 14.98 17.01
C PRO A 428 -6.07 14.78 16.44
N VAL A 429 -6.98 14.28 17.28
CA VAL A 429 -8.37 13.96 16.94
C VAL A 429 -9.33 14.92 17.63
N PHE A 430 -10.31 15.44 16.90
CA PHE A 430 -11.43 16.20 17.45
C PHE A 430 -12.73 15.41 17.34
N LEU A 431 -13.55 15.42 18.39
CA LEU A 431 -14.86 14.76 18.41
C LEU A 431 -15.96 15.81 18.49
N TYR A 432 -16.85 15.83 17.50
CA TYR A 432 -17.93 16.81 17.43
C TYR A 432 -19.29 16.12 17.26
N GLY A 433 -20.23 16.36 18.16
CA GLY A 433 -21.59 15.83 18.09
C GLY A 433 -21.98 14.96 19.29
N GLY A 434 -23.17 14.34 19.20
CA GLY A 434 -23.81 13.67 20.33
C GLY A 434 -24.44 14.64 21.33
N LEU A 435 -25.09 14.08 22.35
CA LEU A 435 -25.63 14.85 23.48
C LEU A 435 -24.51 15.53 24.30
N PRO A 436 -24.83 16.58 25.08
CA PRO A 436 -23.88 17.19 26.00
C PRO A 436 -23.13 16.14 26.83
N GLY A 437 -21.80 16.24 26.84
CA GLY A 437 -20.90 15.31 27.53
C GLY A 437 -20.55 14.02 26.76
N ARG A 438 -21.27 13.63 25.69
CA ARG A 438 -20.99 12.38 24.95
C ARG A 438 -19.66 12.38 24.23
N ALA A 439 -19.32 13.48 23.55
CA ALA A 439 -18.02 13.61 22.89
C ALA A 439 -16.86 13.51 23.90
N GLN A 440 -17.04 14.07 25.10
CA GLN A 440 -16.05 14.03 26.18
C GLN A 440 -15.87 12.62 26.76
N GLU A 441 -16.97 11.91 27.04
CA GLU A 441 -16.93 10.50 27.47
C GLU A 441 -16.27 9.61 26.41
N ALA A 442 -16.63 9.80 25.14
CA ALA A 442 -16.03 9.08 24.01
C ALA A 442 -14.52 9.34 23.91
N ALA A 443 -14.06 10.59 24.08
CA ALA A 443 -12.65 10.94 24.09
C ALA A 443 -11.88 10.19 25.18
N GLN A 444 -12.40 10.19 26.41
CA GLN A 444 -11.77 9.50 27.55
C GLN A 444 -11.65 7.99 27.30
N ASN A 445 -12.71 7.36 26.81
CA ASN A 445 -12.70 5.92 26.52
C ASN A 445 -11.77 5.57 25.35
N LEU A 446 -11.75 6.39 24.29
CA LEU A 446 -10.84 6.21 23.17
C LEU A 446 -9.37 6.35 23.58
N GLN A 447 -9.04 7.26 24.50
CA GLN A 447 -7.70 7.40 25.06
C GLN A 447 -7.29 6.20 25.91
N LYS A 448 -8.21 5.65 26.73
CA LYS A 448 -7.98 4.40 27.48
C LYS A 448 -7.70 3.22 26.55
N LEU A 449 -8.47 3.10 25.46
CA LEU A 449 -8.33 2.03 24.47
C LEU A 449 -7.08 2.17 23.59
N ASN A 450 -6.61 3.40 23.37
CA ASN A 450 -5.50 3.70 22.48
C ASN A 450 -4.46 4.59 23.20
N PRO A 451 -3.57 4.00 24.02
CA PRO A 451 -2.55 4.74 24.73
C PRO A 451 -1.73 5.62 23.78
N GLY A 452 -1.69 6.93 24.06
CA GLY A 452 -1.01 7.92 23.25
C GLY A 452 -1.84 8.58 22.15
N LEU A 453 -3.16 8.35 22.11
CA LEU A 453 -4.11 9.14 21.33
C LEU A 453 -4.19 10.58 21.86
N ILE A 454 -4.03 11.56 20.97
CA ILE A 454 -4.13 12.98 21.28
C ILE A 454 -5.54 13.43 20.92
N ILE A 455 -6.27 13.98 21.89
CA ILE A 455 -7.57 14.62 21.66
C ILE A 455 -7.33 16.12 21.62
N ALA A 456 -7.56 16.73 20.46
CA ALA A 456 -7.42 18.17 20.23
C ALA A 456 -8.57 18.97 20.84
N GLY A 457 -9.73 18.35 20.99
CA GLY A 457 -10.90 18.94 21.63
C GLY A 457 -12.15 18.09 21.42
N THR A 458 -13.21 18.50 22.09
CA THR A 458 -14.54 17.89 22.00
C THR A 458 -15.60 18.96 22.01
N GLN A 459 -16.64 18.81 21.20
CA GLN A 459 -17.80 19.69 21.16
C GLN A 459 -19.07 18.83 21.02
N ASP A 460 -20.13 19.13 21.77
CA ASP A 460 -21.41 18.44 21.59
C ASP A 460 -22.19 19.02 20.39
N GLY A 461 -23.25 18.34 19.97
CA GLY A 461 -24.06 18.73 18.80
C GLY A 461 -25.28 19.59 19.13
N TYR A 462 -25.43 20.06 20.37
CA TYR A 462 -26.61 20.80 20.84
C TYR A 462 -26.27 22.28 21.02
N HIS A 463 -26.23 23.00 19.91
CA HIS A 463 -26.02 24.44 19.86
C HIS A 463 -26.87 25.07 18.75
N ASP A 464 -26.94 26.39 18.74
CA ASP A 464 -27.63 27.11 17.67
C ASP A 464 -26.81 27.06 16.37
N LYS A 465 -27.51 27.10 15.22
CA LYS A 465 -26.85 27.12 13.90
C LYS A 465 -25.98 28.37 13.69
N SER A 466 -26.26 29.46 14.40
CA SER A 466 -25.42 30.66 14.38
C SER A 466 -24.00 30.40 14.90
N GLU A 467 -23.83 29.36 15.72
CA GLU A 467 -22.54 28.98 16.31
C GLU A 467 -21.72 28.06 15.41
N ASP A 468 -22.29 27.51 14.33
CA ASP A 468 -21.62 26.55 13.43
C ASP A 468 -20.29 27.10 12.89
N SER A 469 -20.28 28.37 12.47
CA SER A 469 -19.07 29.03 11.96
C SER A 469 -18.01 29.25 13.05
N ARG A 470 -18.42 29.47 14.30
CA ARG A 470 -17.50 29.61 15.43
C ARG A 470 -16.86 28.25 15.74
N ILE A 471 -17.68 27.21 15.84
CA ILE A 471 -17.24 25.83 16.10
C ILE A 471 -16.27 25.34 15.04
N ALA A 472 -16.55 25.59 13.76
CA ALA A 472 -15.64 25.23 12.67
C ALA A 472 -14.25 25.87 12.82
N LYS A 473 -14.20 27.17 13.21
CA LYS A 473 -12.95 27.88 13.48
C LYS A 473 -12.22 27.37 14.71
N GLU A 474 -12.94 27.06 15.78
CA GLU A 474 -12.36 26.45 17.00
C GLU A 474 -11.74 25.09 16.68
N ILE A 475 -12.41 24.26 15.88
CA ILE A 475 -11.88 22.98 15.41
C ILE A 475 -10.60 23.19 14.58
N ALA A 476 -10.60 24.15 13.65
CA ALA A 476 -9.43 24.46 12.84
C ALA A 476 -8.24 24.95 13.70
N GLN A 477 -8.50 25.75 14.73
CA GLN A 477 -7.50 26.31 15.63
C GLN A 477 -6.98 25.30 16.67
N SER A 478 -7.74 24.24 16.97
CA SER A 478 -7.35 23.21 17.93
C SER A 478 -6.12 22.38 17.53
N GLY A 479 -5.68 22.48 16.26
CA GLY A 479 -4.61 21.64 15.71
C GLY A 479 -5.10 20.23 15.34
N ALA A 480 -6.41 19.99 15.33
CA ALA A 480 -7.00 18.73 14.89
C ALA A 480 -6.56 18.38 13.46
N ARG A 481 -6.20 17.11 13.27
CA ARG A 481 -5.92 16.55 11.93
C ARG A 481 -7.01 15.59 11.47
N ILE A 482 -7.77 15.05 12.42
CA ILE A 482 -8.92 14.18 12.18
C ILE A 482 -10.11 14.77 12.93
N LEU A 483 -11.24 14.90 12.25
CA LEU A 483 -12.50 15.35 12.83
C LEU A 483 -13.54 14.23 12.67
N PHE A 484 -14.09 13.74 13.78
CA PHE A 484 -15.24 12.83 13.77
C PHE A 484 -16.51 13.63 14.07
N VAL A 485 -17.46 13.62 13.13
CA VAL A 485 -18.73 14.36 13.25
C VAL A 485 -19.90 13.40 13.45
N GLY A 486 -20.58 13.50 14.58
CA GLY A 486 -21.69 12.66 15.02
C GLY A 486 -23.01 13.43 15.18
N LEU A 487 -23.34 14.31 14.23
CA LEU A 487 -24.62 15.07 14.22
C LEU A 487 -25.80 14.28 13.62
N GLY A 488 -25.52 13.09 13.07
CA GLY A 488 -26.47 12.29 12.33
C GLY A 488 -26.51 12.68 10.85
N GLN A 489 -26.84 11.69 10.03
CA GLN A 489 -27.00 11.84 8.59
C GLN A 489 -28.38 12.45 8.28
N PRO A 490 -28.52 13.40 7.34
CA PRO A 490 -27.47 14.01 6.48
C PRO A 490 -26.81 15.27 7.07
N LYS A 491 -27.19 15.69 8.29
CA LYS A 491 -26.74 16.95 8.91
C LYS A 491 -25.22 17.05 9.02
N GLN A 492 -24.55 15.96 9.40
CA GLN A 492 -23.10 15.92 9.55
C GLN A 492 -22.37 16.18 8.22
N GLU A 493 -22.82 15.60 7.11
CA GLU A 493 -22.19 15.82 5.80
C GLU A 493 -22.46 17.23 5.28
N LYS A 494 -23.67 17.76 5.48
CA LYS A 494 -24.01 19.15 5.13
C LYS A 494 -23.17 20.15 5.90
N TRP A 495 -23.01 19.94 7.21
CA TRP A 495 -22.17 20.79 8.06
C TRP A 495 -20.71 20.78 7.61
N ILE A 496 -20.12 19.59 7.39
CA ILE A 496 -18.73 19.48 6.90
C ILE A 496 -18.57 20.16 5.54
N HIS A 497 -19.54 20.00 4.64
CA HIS A 497 -19.49 20.61 3.32
C HIS A 497 -19.57 22.15 3.39
N ALA A 498 -20.47 22.69 4.22
CA ALA A 498 -20.63 24.13 4.41
C ALA A 498 -19.37 24.79 4.99
N HIS A 499 -18.65 24.09 5.88
CA HIS A 499 -17.44 24.61 6.54
C HIS A 499 -16.14 24.07 5.93
N ARG A 500 -16.19 23.54 4.70
CA ARG A 500 -15.03 22.94 4.02
C ARG A 500 -13.86 23.93 3.87
N ALA A 501 -14.15 25.22 3.77
CA ALA A 501 -13.13 26.26 3.68
C ALA A 501 -12.31 26.42 4.99
N ASP A 502 -12.94 26.25 6.15
CA ASP A 502 -12.27 26.32 7.45
C ASP A 502 -11.54 25.02 7.79
N LEU A 503 -12.01 23.87 7.28
CA LEU A 503 -11.49 22.53 7.59
C LEU A 503 -10.33 22.07 6.71
N GLN A 504 -9.56 22.99 6.11
CA GLN A 504 -8.46 22.63 5.20
C GLN A 504 -7.37 21.84 5.93
N GLY A 505 -6.94 20.70 5.35
CA GLY A 505 -5.92 19.83 5.94
C GLY A 505 -6.42 18.91 7.07
N ILE A 506 -7.74 18.94 7.35
CA ILE A 506 -8.42 18.07 8.31
C ILE A 506 -9.16 16.97 7.55
N LEU A 507 -8.95 15.72 7.99
CA LEU A 507 -9.73 14.58 7.54
C LEU A 507 -11.03 14.51 8.34
N SER A 508 -12.14 14.88 7.72
CA SER A 508 -13.47 14.85 8.35
C SER A 508 -14.20 13.55 8.01
N VAL A 509 -14.75 12.90 9.03
CA VAL A 509 -15.46 11.61 8.90
C VAL A 509 -16.80 11.73 9.59
N GLY A 510 -17.88 11.52 8.83
CA GLY A 510 -19.21 11.37 9.40
C GLY A 510 -19.33 10.03 10.10
N VAL A 511 -19.67 10.03 11.40
CA VAL A 511 -19.73 8.80 12.21
C VAL A 511 -21.10 8.56 12.86
N GLY A 512 -22.05 9.49 12.72
CA GLY A 512 -23.38 9.39 13.31
C GLY A 512 -23.33 9.08 14.82
N GLY A 513 -24.20 8.16 15.27
CA GLY A 513 -24.27 7.71 16.66
C GLY A 513 -23.08 6.87 17.16
N SER A 514 -21.97 6.78 16.40
CA SER A 514 -20.78 6.05 16.87
C SER A 514 -20.16 6.68 18.11
N LEU A 515 -20.31 8.00 18.31
CA LEU A 515 -19.84 8.68 19.52
C LEU A 515 -20.52 8.13 20.78
N ASP A 516 -21.81 7.85 20.74
CA ASP A 516 -22.55 7.25 21.87
C ASP A 516 -22.09 5.82 22.18
N VAL A 517 -21.66 5.08 21.16
CA VAL A 517 -21.08 3.74 21.34
C VAL A 517 -19.68 3.83 21.96
N PHE A 518 -18.84 4.79 21.52
CA PHE A 518 -17.53 5.03 22.13
C PHE A 518 -17.65 5.56 23.56
N ALA A 519 -18.71 6.31 23.87
CA ALA A 519 -19.07 6.72 25.23
C ALA A 519 -19.62 5.56 26.09
N GLU A 520 -19.76 4.35 25.53
CA GLU A 520 -20.35 3.15 26.19
C GLU A 520 -21.81 3.33 26.61
N ARG A 521 -22.52 4.27 25.98
CA ARG A 521 -23.93 4.59 26.26
C ARG A 521 -24.89 3.78 25.40
N LEU A 522 -24.41 3.32 24.24
CA LEU A 522 -25.09 2.36 23.39
C LEU A 522 -24.25 1.10 23.25
N LYS A 523 -24.86 -0.07 23.48
CA LYS A 523 -24.17 -1.36 23.30
C LYS A 523 -24.23 -1.76 21.84
N ARG A 524 -23.04 -2.02 21.27
CA ARG A 524 -22.93 -2.58 19.92
C ARG A 524 -23.48 -4.01 19.88
N ALA A 525 -24.07 -4.40 18.74
CA ALA A 525 -24.54 -5.75 18.52
C ALA A 525 -23.42 -6.80 18.75
N PRO A 526 -23.67 -7.92 19.43
CA PRO A 526 -22.69 -8.99 19.58
C PRO A 526 -22.18 -9.50 18.22
N ALA A 527 -20.95 -10.01 18.17
CA ALA A 527 -20.30 -10.41 16.93
C ALA A 527 -21.10 -11.43 16.10
N ILE A 528 -21.92 -12.29 16.75
CA ILE A 528 -22.80 -13.24 16.08
C ILE A 528 -23.87 -12.51 15.25
N TYR A 529 -24.56 -11.52 15.84
CA TYR A 529 -25.54 -10.70 15.13
C TYR A 529 -24.89 -9.90 13.99
N GLN A 530 -23.67 -9.40 14.19
CA GLN A 530 -22.91 -8.71 13.14
C GLN A 530 -22.60 -9.64 11.95
N LYS A 531 -22.12 -10.86 12.23
CA LYS A 531 -21.80 -11.87 11.20
C LYS A 531 -23.03 -12.35 10.44
N LEU A 532 -24.17 -12.46 11.13
CA LEU A 532 -25.46 -12.83 10.52
C LEU A 532 -26.15 -11.65 9.81
N GLY A 533 -25.62 -10.42 9.91
CA GLY A 533 -26.25 -9.23 9.34
C GLY A 533 -27.52 -8.76 10.06
N LEU A 534 -27.75 -9.25 11.29
CA LEU A 534 -28.91 -8.95 12.13
C LEU A 534 -28.69 -7.77 13.08
N GLU A 535 -27.75 -6.87 12.74
CA GLU A 535 -27.48 -5.66 13.54
C GLU A 535 -28.70 -4.74 13.62
N TRP A 536 -29.51 -4.69 12.57
CA TRP A 536 -30.77 -3.93 12.55
C TRP A 536 -31.75 -4.48 13.58
N LEU A 537 -31.91 -5.80 13.66
CA LEU A 537 -32.82 -6.46 14.61
C LEU A 537 -32.36 -6.22 16.05
N TYR A 538 -31.06 -6.32 16.31
CA TYR A 538 -30.51 -6.03 17.64
C TYR A 538 -30.71 -4.57 18.05
N ARG A 539 -30.65 -3.62 17.09
CA ARG A 539 -30.96 -2.21 17.36
C ARG A 539 -32.45 -1.96 17.56
N LEU A 540 -33.33 -2.62 16.81
CA LEU A 540 -34.78 -2.52 17.02
C LEU A 540 -35.18 -3.00 18.42
N ILE A 541 -34.53 -4.05 18.92
CA ILE A 541 -34.74 -4.53 20.31
C ILE A 541 -34.30 -3.48 21.33
N GLN A 542 -33.18 -2.78 21.10
CA GLN A 542 -32.70 -1.72 22.00
C GLN A 542 -33.49 -0.40 21.88
N GLU A 543 -34.00 -0.10 20.69
CA GLU A 543 -34.69 1.16 20.35
C GLU A 543 -36.04 0.86 19.66
N PRO A 544 -37.09 0.45 20.39
CA PRO A 544 -38.38 0.06 19.80
C PRO A 544 -39.04 1.17 18.95
N GLY A 545 -38.81 2.44 19.30
CA GLY A 545 -39.29 3.60 18.54
C GLY A 545 -38.69 3.74 17.14
N ARG A 546 -37.68 2.93 16.81
CA ARG A 546 -36.99 2.90 15.51
C ARG A 546 -37.76 2.14 14.43
N PHE A 547 -38.88 1.49 14.76
CA PHE A 547 -39.67 0.67 13.84
C PHE A 547 -39.96 1.34 12.48
N LYS A 548 -40.22 2.66 12.46
CA LYS A 548 -40.42 3.43 11.21
C LYS A 548 -39.20 3.37 10.28
N LYS A 549 -37.99 3.48 10.84
CA LYS A 549 -36.74 3.39 10.07
C LYS A 549 -36.48 1.97 9.57
N ASP A 550 -36.92 0.95 10.30
CA ASP A 550 -36.78 -0.43 9.84
C ASP A 550 -37.78 -0.78 8.72
N ILE A 551 -38.96 -0.14 8.68
CA ILE A 551 -39.84 -0.17 7.50
C ILE A 551 -39.16 0.48 6.28
N GLU A 552 -38.46 1.61 6.46
CA GLU A 552 -37.68 2.23 5.38
C GLU A 552 -36.52 1.34 4.90
N LEU A 553 -35.95 0.52 5.79
CA LEU A 553 -34.97 -0.49 5.40
C LEU A 553 -35.61 -1.60 4.55
N ALA A 554 -36.82 -2.03 4.88
CA ALA A 554 -37.57 -2.98 4.05
C ALA A 554 -37.92 -2.38 2.68
N SER A 555 -38.29 -1.10 2.61
CA SER A 555 -38.55 -0.41 1.35
C SER A 555 -37.29 -0.29 0.48
N PHE A 556 -36.11 -0.04 1.08
CA PHE A 556 -34.83 -0.08 0.39
C PHE A 556 -34.58 -1.42 -0.31
N VAL A 557 -34.76 -2.53 0.41
CA VAL A 557 -34.57 -3.88 -0.15
C VAL A 557 -35.60 -4.18 -1.24
N PHE A 558 -36.86 -3.75 -1.05
CA PHE A 558 -37.91 -3.88 -2.06
C PHE A 558 -37.54 -3.15 -3.36
N TRP A 559 -37.14 -1.88 -3.29
CA TRP A 559 -36.73 -1.12 -4.49
C TRP A 559 -35.51 -1.72 -5.18
N ALA A 560 -34.56 -2.26 -4.41
CA ALA A 560 -33.43 -2.98 -4.98
C ALA A 560 -33.86 -4.26 -5.70
N PHE A 561 -34.88 -4.96 -5.20
CA PHE A 561 -35.45 -6.13 -5.87
C PHE A 561 -36.19 -5.75 -7.15
N VAL A 562 -36.99 -4.67 -7.13
CA VAL A 562 -37.66 -4.09 -8.30
C VAL A 562 -36.65 -3.75 -9.40
N GLU A 563 -35.51 -3.16 -9.04
CA GLU A 563 -34.44 -2.90 -10.01
C GLU A 563 -33.82 -4.17 -10.58
N LYS A 564 -33.62 -5.19 -9.74
CA LYS A 564 -33.06 -6.48 -10.17
C LYS A 564 -33.93 -7.17 -11.22
N ILE A 565 -35.24 -7.01 -11.15
CA ILE A 565 -36.21 -7.56 -12.12
C ILE A 565 -36.41 -6.65 -13.35
N GLY A 566 -35.66 -5.55 -13.46
CA GLY A 566 -35.62 -4.68 -14.65
C GLY A 566 -36.67 -3.56 -14.69
N LEU A 567 -37.38 -3.31 -13.58
CA LEU A 567 -38.37 -2.25 -13.49
C LEU A 567 -37.74 -0.92 -13.04
N PRO A 568 -38.25 0.23 -13.52
CA PRO A 568 -37.73 1.54 -13.13
C PRO A 568 -38.00 1.82 -11.65
N VAL A 569 -36.94 2.19 -10.92
CA VAL A 569 -37.06 2.66 -9.54
C VAL A 569 -37.35 4.17 -9.56
N PRO A 570 -38.43 4.65 -8.92
CA PRO A 570 -38.77 6.06 -8.93
C PRO A 570 -37.66 6.90 -8.30
N ARG A 571 -37.17 7.90 -9.04
CA ARG A 571 -36.28 8.95 -8.55
C ARG A 571 -37.08 10.25 -8.53
N LYS A 572 -36.91 11.09 -7.50
CA LYS A 572 -37.32 12.49 -7.67
C LYS A 572 -36.43 13.08 -8.78
N PRO A 573 -37.01 13.77 -9.78
CA PRO A 573 -36.22 14.46 -10.79
C PRO A 573 -35.30 15.47 -10.12
N ASP A 574 -34.10 15.64 -10.67
CA ASP A 574 -33.16 16.66 -10.24
C ASP A 574 -33.76 18.03 -10.59
N GLU A 575 -33.73 19.00 -9.68
CA GLU A 575 -34.04 20.41 -10.01
C GLU A 575 -32.99 20.87 -11.04
N GLY A 576 -33.31 20.70 -12.33
CA GLY A 576 -32.39 20.87 -13.45
C GLY A 576 -32.73 19.99 -14.67
N ASP A 577 -33.49 18.90 -14.48
CA ASP A 577 -34.01 18.05 -15.57
C ASP A 577 -35.49 18.38 -15.89
N THR A 578 -35.82 19.66 -16.03
CA THR A 578 -37.00 20.07 -16.81
C THR A 578 -36.54 20.39 -18.23
N PRO A 579 -37.23 19.87 -19.26
CA PRO A 579 -36.80 19.95 -20.66
C PRO A 579 -36.63 21.38 -21.18
#